data_AF-A0A8T4PBD9-F1
#
_entry.id   AF-A0A8T4PBD9-F1
#
_cell.length_a   1.000
_cell.length_b   1.000
_cell.length_c   1.000
_cell.angle_alpha   90.00
_cell.angle_beta   90.00
_cell.angle_gamma   90.00
#
_symmetry.space_group_name_H-M   'P 1'
#
loop_
_entity.id
_entity.type
_entity.pdbx_description
1 polymer ?
#
loop_
_entity_poly.entity_id
_entity_poly.type
_entity_poly.pdbx_seq_one_letter_code
_entity_poly.pdbx_strand_id
1 'polypeptide(L)'
;MFGEKCPKCRKKIKKSFSLCPYCGLDLKREEDYGFLGRNDFAEEEFKLPFGFNMLMKPLIKELNKQMVELEKEMNVERQHKAESGNTKASFSVFVGVPGQKPIRISSDANKPQMLKNSPNVKREQIALPKIDFKRIKNVKSLVKKEPVSNIRRLSDRIIYEIQLPNVENIKDVGISIIENGIEIRAFAGKTLYIKEINIELPLVSYSFEDEAISLEFATGN
;
A
#
# COMPACT_ATOMS: atom_id res chain seq x y z
N MET A 1 -12.34 16.15 46.07
CA MET A 1 -11.19 15.23 46.00
C MET A 1 -10.12 15.85 45.09
N PHE A 2 -8.94 16.10 45.64
CA PHE A 2 -7.94 17.03 45.10
C PHE A 2 -7.26 16.51 43.81
N GLY A 3 -7.17 17.34 42.78
CA GLY A 3 -6.47 17.02 41.52
C GLY A 3 -4.95 17.13 41.66
N GLU A 4 -4.23 16.20 41.06
CA GLU A 4 -2.75 16.18 41.04
C GLU A 4 -2.22 17.29 40.13
N LYS A 5 -1.02 17.79 40.43
CA LYS A 5 -0.35 18.78 39.58
C LYS A 5 0.55 18.04 38.59
N CYS A 6 0.55 18.47 37.34
CA CYS A 6 1.52 17.99 36.36
C CYS A 6 2.95 18.27 36.83
N PRO A 7 3.88 17.29 36.80
CA PRO A 7 5.26 17.53 37.21
C PRO A 7 6.00 18.48 36.26
N LYS A 8 5.59 18.58 34.98
CA LYS A 8 6.21 19.47 33.99
C LYS A 8 5.68 20.91 34.04
N CYS A 9 4.36 21.10 33.99
CA CYS A 9 3.77 22.45 33.89
C CYS A 9 3.09 22.94 35.17
N ARG A 10 3.06 22.13 36.24
CA ARG A 10 2.49 22.44 37.57
C ARG A 10 1.00 22.83 37.61
N LYS A 11 0.31 22.75 36.48
CA LYS A 11 -1.15 22.94 36.39
C LYS A 11 -1.88 21.76 37.03
N LYS A 12 -3.02 22.04 37.66
CA LYS A 12 -3.88 21.01 38.27
C LYS A 12 -4.59 20.21 37.19
N ILE A 13 -4.57 18.89 37.30
CA ILE A 13 -5.14 17.94 36.35
C ILE A 13 -5.94 16.89 37.13
N LYS A 14 -7.00 16.38 36.50
CA LYS A 14 -7.79 15.28 37.07
C LYS A 14 -7.03 13.96 36.89
N LYS A 15 -7.07 13.07 37.88
CA LYS A 15 -6.37 11.76 37.85
C LYS A 15 -6.80 10.84 36.70
N SER A 16 -7.92 11.14 36.04
CA SER A 16 -8.42 10.36 34.89
C SER A 16 -7.62 10.58 33.60
N PHE A 17 -6.85 11.67 33.49
CA PHE A 17 -6.12 11.97 32.27
C PHE A 17 -4.85 11.12 32.16
N SER A 18 -4.69 10.41 31.04
CA SER A 18 -3.43 9.76 30.66
C SER A 18 -2.39 10.78 30.23
N LEU A 19 -2.80 11.86 29.56
CA LEU A 19 -1.91 12.93 29.10
C LEU A 19 -2.25 14.26 29.75
N CYS A 20 -1.23 15.07 30.06
CA CYS A 20 -1.41 16.44 30.51
C CYS A 20 -1.96 17.31 29.36
N PRO A 21 -3.18 17.88 29.47
CA PRO A 21 -3.79 18.66 28.40
C PRO A 21 -3.10 20.01 28.14
N TYR A 22 -2.18 20.43 29.02
CA TYR A 22 -1.53 21.74 28.91
C TYR A 22 -0.11 21.69 28.36
N CYS A 23 0.59 20.55 28.47
CA CYS A 23 1.98 20.45 28.05
C CYS A 23 2.34 19.12 27.37
N GLY A 24 1.34 18.25 27.15
CA GLY A 24 1.51 16.96 26.47
C GLY A 24 2.35 15.94 27.23
N LEU A 25 2.58 16.12 28.53
CA LEU A 25 3.31 15.13 29.33
C LEU A 25 2.43 13.92 29.60
N ASP A 26 2.91 12.73 29.26
CA ASP A 26 2.28 11.48 29.64
C ASP A 26 2.36 11.26 31.16
N LEU A 27 1.20 11.09 31.79
CA LEU A 27 1.01 10.93 33.23
C LEU A 27 0.84 9.46 33.64
N LYS A 28 0.53 8.56 32.69
CA LYS A 28 0.40 7.12 32.92
C LYS A 28 1.53 6.40 32.19
N ARG A 29 2.62 6.10 32.90
CA ARG A 29 3.65 5.18 32.40
C ARG A 29 3.32 3.77 32.84
N GLU A 30 2.60 3.02 32.01
CA GLU A 30 2.58 1.56 32.06
C GLU A 30 2.77 1.00 30.65
N GLU A 31 3.84 0.20 30.55
CA GLU A 31 4.22 -0.80 29.54
C GLU A 31 4.49 -0.33 28.09
N ASP A 32 5.80 -0.25 27.81
CA ASP A 32 6.42 -0.11 26.50
C ASP A 32 6.15 -1.36 25.63
N TYR A 33 5.16 -1.28 24.75
CA TYR A 33 5.09 -2.19 23.60
C TYR A 33 5.86 -1.54 22.44
N GLY A 34 7.12 -1.96 22.24
CA GLY A 34 7.98 -1.51 21.13
C GLY A 34 7.29 -1.66 19.76
N PHE A 35 7.45 -0.70 18.85
CA PHE A 35 8.45 -0.80 17.77
C PHE A 35 9.08 0.56 17.37
N LEU A 36 8.80 1.65 18.10
CA LEU A 36 9.49 2.96 17.96
C LEU A 36 9.63 3.67 19.33
N GLY A 37 9.99 2.90 20.36
CA GLY A 37 10.16 3.40 21.74
C GLY A 37 11.52 4.05 21.97
N ARG A 38 11.61 4.95 22.96
CA ARG A 38 12.83 5.73 23.27
C ARG A 38 14.00 4.92 23.83
N ASN A 39 13.85 3.62 24.05
CA ASN A 39 14.84 2.76 24.71
C ASN A 39 15.55 1.79 23.75
N ASP A 40 15.45 1.96 22.42
CA ASP A 40 16.09 1.08 21.41
C ASP A 40 17.65 1.19 21.34
N PHE A 41 18.30 1.81 22.33
CA PHE A 41 19.75 1.90 22.46
C PHE A 41 20.32 1.09 23.64
N ALA A 42 19.58 0.10 24.13
CA ALA A 42 20.12 -0.89 25.05
C ALA A 42 20.49 -2.16 24.29
N GLU A 43 21.78 -2.50 24.32
CA GLU A 43 22.35 -3.77 23.87
C GLU A 43 21.78 -4.92 24.71
N GLU A 44 20.55 -5.37 24.42
CA GLU A 44 20.03 -6.59 24.99
C GLU A 44 19.90 -7.66 23.92
N GLU A 45 20.65 -8.76 24.16
CA GLU A 45 20.68 -9.96 23.35
C GLU A 45 19.28 -10.37 22.90
N PHE A 46 19.07 -10.35 21.58
CA PHE A 46 17.94 -10.98 20.91
C PHE A 46 17.88 -12.47 21.29
N LYS A 47 17.21 -12.82 22.38
CA LYS A 47 16.87 -14.20 22.73
C LYS A 47 15.65 -14.63 21.92
N LEU A 48 15.91 -14.99 20.67
CA LEU A 48 14.92 -15.63 19.81
C LEU A 48 14.56 -17.02 20.37
N PRO A 49 13.30 -17.48 20.18
CA PRO A 49 12.82 -18.74 20.71
C PRO A 49 13.68 -19.93 20.26
N PHE A 50 13.88 -20.86 21.19
CA PHE A 50 14.70 -22.07 21.02
C PHE A 50 14.30 -22.84 19.75
N GLY A 51 15.20 -22.83 18.76
CA GLY A 51 15.02 -23.52 17.47
C GLY A 51 15.64 -22.77 16.28
N PHE A 52 15.75 -21.44 16.35
CA PHE A 52 16.31 -20.63 15.26
C PHE A 52 17.85 -20.64 15.18
N ASN A 53 18.54 -21.01 16.26
CA ASN A 53 20.01 -21.00 16.34
C ASN A 53 20.72 -21.99 15.40
N MET A 54 20.04 -23.01 14.89
CA MET A 54 20.65 -23.98 13.97
C MET A 54 20.46 -23.59 12.49
N LEU A 55 19.36 -22.89 12.17
CA LEU A 55 19.00 -22.44 10.82
C LEU A 55 19.70 -21.12 10.43
N MET A 56 19.95 -20.24 11.40
CA MET A 56 20.58 -18.93 11.13
C MET A 56 22.10 -19.01 10.99
N LYS A 57 22.77 -20.03 11.55
CA LYS A 57 24.24 -20.15 11.49
C LYS A 57 24.80 -20.23 10.05
N PRO A 58 24.27 -21.05 9.13
CA PRO A 58 24.74 -21.05 7.75
C PRO A 58 24.43 -19.75 7.02
N LEU A 59 23.25 -19.15 7.26
CA LEU A 59 22.85 -17.88 6.63
C LEU A 59 23.72 -16.70 7.09
N ILE A 60 23.98 -16.58 8.39
CA ILE A 60 24.85 -15.54 8.95
C ILE A 60 26.29 -15.73 8.45
N LYS A 61 26.76 -16.98 8.32
CA LYS A 61 28.11 -17.27 7.81
C LYS A 61 28.25 -16.87 6.34
N GLU A 62 27.22 -17.08 5.54
CA GLU A 62 27.18 -16.69 4.14
C GLU A 62 27.03 -15.17 3.97
N LEU A 63 26.23 -14.53 4.82
CA LEU A 63 26.04 -13.08 4.86
C LEU A 63 27.32 -12.35 5.32
N ASN A 64 28.01 -12.87 6.33
CA ASN A 64 29.32 -12.34 6.76
C ASN A 64 30.37 -12.49 5.66
N LYS A 65 30.37 -13.61 4.93
CA LYS A 65 31.30 -13.82 3.82
C LYS A 65 31.04 -12.81 2.68
N GLN A 66 29.77 -12.54 2.37
CA GLN A 66 29.37 -11.53 1.39
C GLN A 66 29.70 -10.11 1.85
N MET A 67 29.54 -9.77 3.13
CA MET A 67 29.93 -8.46 3.66
C MET A 67 31.45 -8.23 3.62
N VAL A 68 32.25 -9.25 3.93
CA VAL A 68 33.72 -9.14 3.86
C VAL A 68 34.21 -9.01 2.41
N GLU A 69 33.57 -9.67 1.46
CA GLU A 69 33.85 -9.50 0.02
C GLU A 69 33.44 -8.10 -0.46
N LEU A 70 32.27 -7.59 -0.03
CA LEU A 70 31.81 -6.24 -0.32
C LEU A 70 32.75 -5.15 0.25
N GLU A 71 33.24 -5.32 1.48
CA GLU A 71 34.17 -4.38 2.10
C GLU A 71 35.52 -4.33 1.36
N LYS A 72 35.99 -5.49 0.87
CA LYS A 72 37.20 -5.56 0.03
C LYS A 72 36.99 -4.84 -1.30
N GLU A 73 35.83 -5.00 -1.95
CA GLU A 73 35.50 -4.29 -3.18
C GLU A 73 35.38 -2.77 -2.96
N MET A 74 34.77 -2.34 -1.86
CA MET A 74 34.65 -0.92 -1.51
C MET A 74 36.00 -0.26 -1.19
N ASN A 75 36.92 -0.97 -0.54
CA ASN A 75 38.26 -0.43 -0.25
C ASN A 75 39.14 -0.32 -1.50
N VAL A 76 38.98 -1.23 -2.48
CA VAL A 76 39.64 -1.12 -3.79
C VAL A 76 39.08 0.07 -4.58
N GLU A 77 37.78 0.34 -4.51
CA GLU A 77 37.19 1.54 -5.15
C GLU A 77 37.61 2.86 -4.51
N ARG A 78 37.90 2.90 -3.20
CA ARG A 78 38.30 4.13 -2.49
C ARG A 78 39.69 4.62 -2.89
N GLN A 79 40.59 3.73 -3.34
CA GLN A 79 41.94 4.12 -3.78
C GLN A 79 41.99 4.68 -5.21
N HIS A 80 40.95 4.45 -6.02
CA HIS A 80 40.85 4.96 -7.40
C HIS A 80 39.96 6.21 -7.56
N LYS A 81 39.35 6.71 -6.47
CA LYS A 81 38.40 7.83 -6.46
C LYS A 81 39.04 9.21 -6.20
N ALA A 82 40.25 9.45 -6.70
CA ALA A 82 40.81 10.80 -6.76
C ALA A 82 40.51 11.52 -8.09
N GLU A 83 40.06 10.83 -9.13
CA GLU A 83 39.78 11.45 -10.41
C GLU A 83 38.49 10.92 -11.06
N SER A 84 37.57 11.86 -11.32
CA SER A 84 36.43 11.75 -12.24
C SER A 84 35.20 10.97 -11.76
N GLY A 85 34.04 11.55 -12.08
CA GLY A 85 32.75 11.24 -11.48
C GLY A 85 32.08 9.95 -11.99
N ASN A 86 31.07 9.54 -11.22
CA ASN A 86 30.12 8.46 -11.50
C ASN A 86 30.72 7.04 -11.61
N THR A 87 30.85 6.34 -10.48
CA THR A 87 30.84 4.87 -10.49
C THR A 87 29.54 4.34 -9.89
N LYS A 88 28.74 3.72 -10.76
CA LYS A 88 27.54 2.95 -10.41
C LYS A 88 28.04 1.60 -9.87
N ALA A 89 27.79 1.31 -8.59
CA ALA A 89 28.12 0.03 -7.99
C ALA A 89 27.17 -1.06 -8.53
N SER A 90 27.70 -2.02 -9.29
CA SER A 90 26.97 -3.20 -9.75
C SER A 90 27.25 -4.36 -8.81
N PHE A 91 26.26 -4.82 -8.04
CA PHE A 91 26.38 -6.05 -7.26
C PHE A 91 25.67 -7.21 -7.97
N SER A 92 26.11 -8.45 -7.70
CA SER A 92 25.43 -9.66 -8.17
C SER A 92 25.04 -10.57 -7.01
N VAL A 93 23.77 -10.98 -6.96
CA VAL A 93 23.23 -11.87 -5.94
C VAL A 93 23.05 -13.26 -6.54
N PHE A 94 23.47 -14.27 -5.79
CA PHE A 94 23.24 -15.68 -6.12
C PHE A 94 22.18 -16.23 -5.17
N VAL A 95 21.05 -16.68 -5.70
CA VAL A 95 20.03 -17.40 -4.91
C VAL A 95 20.09 -18.87 -5.31
N GLY A 96 20.47 -19.72 -4.36
CA GLY A 96 20.54 -21.17 -4.53
C GLY A 96 19.50 -21.87 -3.65
N VAL A 97 18.80 -22.84 -4.24
CA VAL A 97 17.98 -23.82 -3.50
C VAL A 97 18.81 -25.12 -3.42
N PRO A 98 18.88 -25.82 -2.29
CA PRO A 98 19.70 -27.03 -2.16
C PRO A 98 19.36 -28.07 -3.24
N GLY A 99 20.35 -28.46 -4.05
CA GLY A 99 20.18 -29.42 -5.15
C GLY A 99 19.96 -28.80 -6.54
N GLN A 100 19.91 -27.47 -6.67
CA GLN A 100 19.82 -26.79 -7.96
C GLN A 100 20.95 -25.79 -8.18
N LYS A 101 21.29 -25.52 -9.44
CA LYS A 101 22.34 -24.55 -9.80
C LYS A 101 21.87 -23.13 -9.46
N PRO A 102 22.67 -22.33 -8.73
CA PRO A 102 22.26 -21.00 -8.29
C PRO A 102 22.04 -20.06 -9.49
N ILE A 103 21.01 -19.22 -9.39
CA ILE A 103 20.68 -18.22 -10.40
C ILE A 103 21.45 -16.94 -10.07
N ARG A 104 22.21 -16.42 -11.06
CA ARG A 104 22.97 -15.18 -10.93
C ARG A 104 22.11 -14.01 -11.39
N ILE A 105 21.86 -13.06 -10.49
CA ILE A 105 21.23 -11.77 -10.81
C ILE A 105 22.33 -10.72 -10.75
N SER A 106 22.72 -10.14 -11.89
CA SER A 106 23.71 -9.07 -11.97
C SER A 106 23.02 -7.74 -12.29
N SER A 107 23.31 -6.68 -11.54
CA SER A 107 22.88 -5.32 -11.87
C SER A 107 23.94 -4.62 -12.74
N ASP A 108 24.11 -5.05 -13.99
CA ASP A 108 24.98 -4.34 -14.96
C ASP A 108 24.32 -3.03 -15.40
N ALA A 109 24.81 -1.90 -14.87
CA ALA A 109 24.25 -0.58 -15.12
C ALA A 109 24.57 0.02 -16.51
N ASN A 110 25.04 -0.78 -17.48
CA ASN A 110 25.45 -0.34 -18.82
C ASN A 110 25.22 -1.35 -19.96
N LYS A 111 24.33 -2.34 -19.79
CA LYS A 111 23.69 -2.97 -20.94
C LYS A 111 22.29 -2.41 -21.06
N PRO A 112 21.95 -1.63 -22.11
CA PRO A 112 20.56 -1.53 -22.52
C PRO A 112 20.18 -2.94 -22.98
N GLN A 113 19.72 -3.77 -22.04
CA GLN A 113 18.89 -4.90 -22.41
C GLN A 113 17.74 -4.27 -23.16
N MET A 114 17.73 -4.52 -24.47
CA MET A 114 16.58 -4.26 -25.30
C MET A 114 15.43 -5.10 -24.76
N LEU A 115 14.73 -4.59 -23.75
CA LEU A 115 13.29 -4.78 -23.64
C LEU A 115 12.66 -3.98 -24.78
N LYS A 116 12.96 -4.40 -26.02
CA LYS A 116 12.21 -4.01 -27.22
C LYS A 116 10.82 -4.64 -27.25
N ASN A 117 10.48 -5.43 -26.24
CA ASN A 117 9.14 -5.88 -25.93
C ASN A 117 8.85 -5.66 -24.43
N SER A 118 9.05 -4.45 -23.90
CA SER A 118 7.91 -3.97 -23.12
C SER A 118 6.83 -3.80 -24.18
N PRO A 119 5.73 -4.57 -24.18
CA PRO A 119 4.59 -4.13 -24.95
C PRO A 119 4.43 -2.68 -24.53
N ASN A 120 4.48 -1.79 -25.52
CA ASN A 120 3.89 -0.48 -25.40
C ASN A 120 2.42 -0.84 -25.13
N VAL A 121 2.12 -1.17 -23.87
CA VAL A 121 0.77 -1.34 -23.36
C VAL A 121 0.31 0.09 -23.45
N LYS A 122 -0.16 0.46 -24.65
CA LYS A 122 -1.19 1.46 -24.81
C LYS A 122 -2.10 1.13 -23.65
N ARG A 123 -2.10 1.98 -22.62
CA ARG A 123 -3.03 1.83 -21.51
C ARG A 123 -4.37 1.75 -22.20
N GLU A 124 -4.91 0.54 -22.34
CA GLU A 124 -6.18 0.34 -22.99
C GLU A 124 -7.11 1.15 -22.12
N GLN A 125 -7.59 2.27 -22.66
CA GLN A 125 -8.48 3.13 -21.91
C GLN A 125 -9.69 2.28 -21.61
N ILE A 126 -9.88 1.95 -20.33
CA ILE A 126 -10.96 1.09 -19.88
C ILE A 126 -12.25 1.68 -20.42
N ALA A 127 -12.95 0.92 -21.25
CA ALA A 127 -14.22 1.34 -21.81
C ALA A 127 -15.25 1.34 -20.68
N LEU A 128 -15.50 2.52 -20.12
CA LEU A 128 -16.50 2.68 -19.06
C LEU A 128 -17.91 2.45 -19.63
N PRO A 129 -18.77 1.73 -18.88
CA PRO A 129 -20.13 1.50 -19.30
C PRO A 129 -20.86 2.86 -19.33
N LYS A 130 -21.62 3.07 -20.39
CA LYS A 130 -22.46 4.25 -20.58
C LYS A 130 -23.90 3.80 -20.55
N ILE A 131 -24.73 4.54 -19.83
CA ILE A 131 -26.16 4.25 -19.75
C ILE A 131 -26.81 4.58 -21.08
N ASP A 132 -27.56 3.63 -21.62
CA ASP A 132 -28.45 3.86 -22.76
C ASP A 132 -29.76 4.54 -22.30
N PHE A 133 -29.72 5.87 -22.16
CA PHE A 133 -30.88 6.65 -21.75
C PHE A 133 -32.07 6.56 -22.72
N LYS A 134 -31.90 6.04 -23.94
CA LYS A 134 -33.01 5.89 -24.91
C LYS A 134 -34.08 4.91 -24.45
N ARG A 135 -33.74 3.97 -23.54
CA ARG A 135 -34.69 3.03 -22.94
C ARG A 135 -35.52 3.65 -21.82
N ILE A 136 -35.08 4.79 -21.29
CA ILE A 136 -35.64 5.38 -20.07
C ILE A 136 -36.64 6.45 -20.47
N LYS A 137 -37.92 6.05 -20.57
CA LYS A 137 -38.99 6.92 -21.05
C LYS A 137 -39.23 8.16 -20.17
N ASN A 138 -38.81 8.17 -18.90
CA ASN A 138 -38.94 9.33 -18.00
C ASN A 138 -37.91 9.30 -16.84
N VAL A 139 -36.72 9.87 -17.04
CA VAL A 139 -35.68 9.95 -15.98
C VAL A 139 -36.15 10.78 -14.77
N LYS A 140 -36.97 11.82 -15.01
CA LYS A 140 -37.43 12.76 -13.98
C LYS A 140 -38.37 12.15 -12.92
N SER A 141 -39.04 11.05 -13.22
CA SER A 141 -39.97 10.39 -12.29
C SER A 141 -39.32 9.32 -11.42
N LEU A 142 -38.00 9.13 -11.52
CA LEU A 142 -37.31 8.05 -10.83
C LEU A 142 -36.94 8.46 -9.41
N VAL A 143 -37.11 7.50 -8.49
CA VAL A 143 -36.72 7.67 -7.09
C VAL A 143 -35.20 7.52 -7.01
N LYS A 144 -34.52 8.60 -6.62
CA LYS A 144 -33.07 8.56 -6.41
C LYS A 144 -32.75 7.88 -5.08
N LYS A 145 -31.80 6.94 -5.09
CA LYS A 145 -31.37 6.21 -3.90
C LYS A 145 -29.85 6.04 -3.91
N GLU A 146 -29.21 6.14 -2.76
CA GLU A 146 -27.80 5.79 -2.63
C GLU A 146 -27.66 4.26 -2.39
N PRO A 147 -26.81 3.56 -3.16
CA PRO A 147 -26.59 2.13 -2.97
C PRO A 147 -25.71 1.84 -1.75
N VAL A 148 -25.84 0.62 -1.24
CA VAL A 148 -24.95 0.12 -0.18
C VAL A 148 -23.60 -0.20 -0.80
N SER A 149 -22.51 0.13 -0.11
CA SER A 149 -21.15 -0.11 -0.61
C SER A 149 -20.25 -0.68 0.47
N ASN A 150 -19.40 -1.62 0.10
CA ASN A 150 -18.32 -2.15 0.92
C ASN A 150 -16.97 -1.78 0.30
N ILE A 151 -15.95 -1.57 1.14
CA ILE A 151 -14.61 -1.15 0.71
C ILE A 151 -13.60 -2.12 1.29
N ARG A 152 -12.75 -2.66 0.43
CA ARG A 152 -11.65 -3.55 0.83
C ARG A 152 -10.34 -2.94 0.37
N ARG A 153 -9.40 -2.79 1.30
CA ARG A 153 -8.06 -2.29 1.02
C ARG A 153 -7.07 -3.46 1.01
N LEU A 154 -6.32 -3.58 -0.07
CA LEU A 154 -5.18 -4.46 -0.23
C LEU A 154 -3.89 -3.63 -0.25
N SER A 155 -2.73 -4.29 -0.32
CA SER A 155 -1.43 -3.61 -0.31
C SER A 155 -1.22 -2.72 -1.53
N ASP A 156 -1.65 -3.17 -2.71
CA ASP A 156 -1.46 -2.51 -4.01
C ASP A 156 -2.77 -1.98 -4.62
N ARG A 157 -3.93 -2.23 -3.99
CA ARG A 157 -5.26 -1.92 -4.56
C ARG A 157 -6.31 -1.55 -3.53
N ILE A 158 -7.33 -0.82 -3.99
CA ILE A 158 -8.58 -0.59 -3.27
C ILE A 158 -9.73 -1.10 -4.12
N ILE A 159 -10.59 -1.91 -3.51
CA ILE A 159 -11.76 -2.51 -4.17
C ILE A 159 -13.02 -1.93 -3.53
N TYR A 160 -13.86 -1.30 -4.33
CA TYR A 160 -15.21 -0.88 -3.96
C TYR A 160 -16.21 -1.87 -4.52
N GLU A 161 -17.05 -2.43 -3.65
CA GLU A 161 -18.16 -3.29 -4.04
C GLU A 161 -19.47 -2.55 -3.77
N ILE A 162 -20.24 -2.25 -4.80
CA ILE A 162 -21.45 -1.41 -4.71
C ILE A 162 -22.65 -2.25 -5.09
N GLN A 163 -23.58 -2.41 -4.15
CA GLN A 163 -24.78 -3.22 -4.28
C GLN A 163 -25.87 -2.45 -5.02
N LEU A 164 -26.30 -2.97 -6.17
CA LEU A 164 -27.25 -2.38 -7.11
C LEU A 164 -28.44 -3.33 -7.33
N PRO A 165 -29.30 -3.53 -6.30
CA PRO A 165 -30.30 -4.58 -6.35
C PRO A 165 -31.36 -4.31 -7.41
N ASN A 166 -31.79 -5.37 -8.11
CA ASN A 166 -32.67 -5.35 -9.28
C ASN A 166 -32.11 -4.64 -10.52
N VAL A 167 -30.79 -4.45 -10.61
CA VAL A 167 -30.14 -4.10 -11.88
C VAL A 167 -29.78 -5.40 -12.57
N GLU A 168 -30.39 -5.66 -13.73
CA GLU A 168 -30.20 -6.94 -14.43
C GLU A 168 -28.97 -6.94 -15.36
N ASN A 169 -28.62 -5.78 -15.91
CA ASN A 169 -27.61 -5.68 -16.97
C ASN A 169 -26.63 -4.53 -16.75
N ILE A 170 -25.37 -4.75 -17.10
CA ILE A 170 -24.33 -3.70 -17.11
C ILE A 170 -24.71 -2.48 -17.98
N LYS A 171 -25.58 -2.64 -18.98
CA LYS A 171 -26.07 -1.56 -19.86
C LYS A 171 -26.91 -0.52 -19.12
N ASP A 172 -27.47 -0.90 -17.99
CA ASP A 172 -28.26 -0.02 -17.11
C ASP A 172 -27.39 0.66 -16.06
N VAL A 173 -26.07 0.40 -16.07
CA VAL A 173 -25.05 1.02 -15.22
C VAL A 173 -24.20 1.98 -16.04
N GLY A 174 -23.87 3.13 -15.44
CA GLY A 174 -23.00 4.14 -16.01
C GLY A 174 -21.93 4.52 -15.01
N ILE A 175 -20.69 4.53 -15.48
CA ILE A 175 -19.55 5.03 -14.72
C ILE A 175 -19.04 6.27 -15.43
N SER A 176 -18.96 7.38 -14.69
CA SER A 176 -18.44 8.66 -15.19
C SER A 176 -17.32 9.13 -14.29
N ILE A 177 -16.20 9.57 -14.88
CA ILE A 177 -15.13 10.22 -14.13
C ILE A 177 -15.55 11.69 -13.93
N ILE A 178 -15.45 12.14 -12.68
CA ILE A 178 -15.68 13.53 -12.27
C ILE A 178 -14.37 14.11 -11.71
N GLU A 179 -14.31 15.42 -11.45
CA GLU A 179 -13.06 16.12 -11.10
C GLU A 179 -12.28 15.44 -9.97
N ASN A 180 -12.95 15.06 -8.89
CA ASN A 180 -12.30 14.48 -7.71
C ASN A 180 -12.69 13.01 -7.48
N GLY A 181 -13.06 12.28 -8.53
CA GLY A 181 -13.44 10.87 -8.36
C GLY A 181 -14.29 10.26 -9.47
N ILE A 182 -15.18 9.36 -9.06
CA ILE A 182 -16.04 8.60 -9.96
C ILE A 182 -17.49 8.68 -9.49
N GLU A 183 -18.39 8.92 -10.43
CA GLU A 183 -19.83 8.83 -10.25
C GLU A 183 -20.36 7.55 -10.91
N ILE A 184 -21.09 6.76 -10.13
CA ILE A 184 -21.79 5.56 -10.57
C ILE A 184 -23.28 5.86 -10.57
N ARG A 185 -23.93 5.66 -11.71
CA ARG A 185 -25.38 5.71 -11.86
C ARG A 185 -25.89 4.35 -12.30
N ALA A 186 -26.97 3.85 -11.72
CA ALA A 186 -27.59 2.62 -12.19
C ALA A 186 -29.11 2.67 -12.14
N PHE A 187 -29.77 2.07 -13.12
CA PHE A 187 -31.23 2.06 -13.25
C PHE A 187 -31.82 0.69 -12.92
N ALA A 188 -32.77 0.68 -11.98
CA ALA A 188 -33.53 -0.50 -11.59
C ALA A 188 -35.03 -0.17 -11.59
N GLY A 189 -35.71 -0.40 -12.70
CA GLY A 189 -37.13 -0.10 -12.85
C GLY A 189 -37.48 1.38 -12.60
N LYS A 190 -38.00 1.69 -11.40
CA LYS A 190 -38.36 3.06 -10.97
C LYS A 190 -37.31 3.73 -10.07
N THR A 191 -36.21 3.04 -9.79
CA THR A 191 -35.15 3.52 -8.90
C THR A 191 -33.91 3.88 -9.71
N LEU A 192 -33.33 5.03 -9.39
CA LEU A 192 -32.03 5.47 -9.88
C LEU A 192 -31.04 5.44 -8.73
N TYR A 193 -30.10 4.50 -8.77
CA TYR A 193 -28.97 4.46 -7.85
C TYR A 193 -27.93 5.49 -8.27
N ILE A 194 -27.46 6.29 -7.32
CA ILE A 194 -26.39 7.26 -7.54
C ILE A 194 -25.37 7.10 -6.41
N LYS A 195 -24.10 6.90 -6.75
CA LYS A 195 -22.97 6.85 -5.82
C LYS A 195 -21.83 7.69 -6.33
N GLU A 196 -21.34 8.59 -5.49
CA GLU A 196 -20.13 9.36 -5.73
C GLU A 196 -19.01 8.80 -4.85
N ILE A 197 -17.85 8.53 -5.47
CA ILE A 197 -16.66 8.06 -4.77
C ILE A 197 -15.56 9.09 -5.01
N ASN A 198 -15.19 9.80 -3.95
CA ASN A 198 -14.13 10.80 -3.97
C ASN A 198 -12.77 10.11 -3.82
N ILE A 199 -12.18 9.71 -4.95
CA ILE A 199 -10.89 9.03 -4.97
C ILE A 199 -10.07 9.41 -6.21
N GLU A 200 -8.86 9.90 -6.00
CA GLU A 200 -7.92 10.29 -7.06
C GLU A 200 -6.94 9.15 -7.36
N LEU A 201 -7.47 7.96 -7.65
CA LEU A 201 -6.68 6.79 -8.02
C LEU A 201 -7.07 6.29 -9.42
N PRO A 202 -6.12 5.71 -10.18
CA PRO A 202 -6.43 5.12 -11.47
C PRO A 202 -7.33 3.90 -11.28
N LEU A 203 -8.52 3.94 -11.89
CA LEU A 203 -9.36 2.76 -12.06
C LEU A 203 -8.62 1.76 -12.96
N VAL A 204 -8.47 0.52 -12.49
CA VAL A 204 -7.77 -0.58 -13.16
C VAL A 204 -8.76 -1.49 -13.87
N SER A 205 -9.88 -1.77 -13.22
CA SER A 205 -10.89 -2.68 -13.74
C SER A 205 -12.26 -2.39 -13.11
N TYR A 206 -13.31 -2.90 -13.75
CA TYR A 206 -14.63 -3.03 -13.15
C TYR A 206 -15.26 -4.36 -13.57
N SER A 207 -16.15 -4.89 -12.74
CA SER A 207 -16.98 -6.05 -13.05
C SER A 207 -18.39 -5.86 -12.50
N PHE A 208 -19.38 -6.47 -13.14
CA PHE A 208 -20.76 -6.46 -12.68
C PHE A 208 -21.28 -7.89 -12.61
N GLU A 209 -21.47 -8.37 -11.39
CA GLU A 209 -21.88 -9.74 -11.07
C GLU A 209 -22.78 -9.70 -9.84
N ASP A 210 -23.76 -10.61 -9.77
CA ASP A 210 -24.66 -10.77 -8.61
C ASP A 210 -25.28 -9.46 -8.09
N GLU A 211 -25.80 -8.64 -9.02
CA GLU A 211 -26.38 -7.32 -8.71
C GLU A 211 -25.40 -6.33 -8.04
N ALA A 212 -24.10 -6.57 -8.11
CA ALA A 212 -23.07 -5.70 -7.54
C ALA A 212 -22.08 -5.26 -8.61
N ILE A 213 -21.66 -3.99 -8.55
CA ILE A 213 -20.54 -3.48 -9.34
C ILE A 213 -19.29 -3.41 -8.46
N SER A 214 -18.23 -4.08 -8.91
CA SER A 214 -16.91 -4.01 -8.29
C SER A 214 -16.03 -3.06 -9.08
N LEU A 215 -15.40 -2.10 -8.39
CA LEU A 215 -14.45 -1.15 -8.95
C LEU A 215 -13.09 -1.34 -8.28
N GLU A 216 -12.04 -1.50 -9.08
CA GLU A 216 -10.69 -1.74 -8.59
C GLU A 216 -9.78 -0.57 -8.94
N PHE A 217 -9.11 -0.02 -7.93
CA PHE A 217 -8.20 1.11 -8.05
C PHE A 217 -6.79 0.70 -7.66
N ALA A 218 -5.76 1.10 -8.40
CA ALA A 218 -4.37 0.84 -8.01
C ALA A 218 -3.86 1.90 -7.03
N THR A 219 -3.15 1.46 -5.98
CA THR A 219 -2.48 2.34 -5.01
C THR A 219 -0.96 2.41 -5.20
N GLY A 220 -0.40 1.55 -6.06
CA GLY A 220 1.03 1.49 -6.35
C GLY A 220 1.44 2.42 -7.50
N ASN A 221 2.43 3.27 -7.26
CA ASN A 221 3.33 3.82 -8.28
C ASN A 221 4.69 3.13 -8.14
#